data_AF-A0A812SW63-F1
#
_entry.id   AF-A0A812SW63-F1
#
_cell.length_a   1.000
_cell.length_b   1.000
_cell.length_c   1.000
_cell.angle_alpha   90.00
_cell.angle_beta   90.00
_cell.angle_gamma   90.00
#
_symmetry.space_group_name_H-M   'P 1'
#
loop_
_entity.id
_entity.type
_entity.pdbx_description
1 polymer ?
#
loop_
_entity_poly.entity_id
_entity_poly.type
_entity_poly.pdbx_seq_one_letter_code
_entity_poly.pdbx_strand_id
1 'polypeptide(L)'
;MPLFTGQLPSWASSGDRWAPEALEVNETLNAMVFCDKEPSGEHRIGWVLAEGTQRLPESWSRYAPGPLELGGAKGGDIDPHLFRDVDGATYLLWKTVWGSEIPSSPKQSGRLAS
;
A
#
# COMPACT_ATOMS: atom_id res chain seq x y z
N MET A 1 -7.87 0.35 -17.95
CA MET A 1 -7.60 -1.03 -17.52
C MET A 1 -7.46 -1.00 -16.01
N PRO A 2 -8.24 -1.78 -15.24
CA PRO A 2 -8.00 -1.89 -13.80
C PRO A 2 -6.60 -2.49 -13.60
N LEU A 3 -5.78 -1.86 -12.75
CA LEU A 3 -4.42 -2.33 -12.48
C LEU A 3 -4.38 -3.70 -11.77
N PHE A 4 -5.51 -4.14 -11.19
CA PHE A 4 -5.60 -5.28 -10.28
C PHE A 4 -6.87 -6.08 -10.50
N THR A 5 -6.78 -7.41 -10.50
CA THR A 5 -7.96 -8.29 -10.58
C THR A 5 -8.18 -9.02 -9.26
N GLY A 6 -9.34 -8.84 -8.65
CA GLY A 6 -9.70 -9.49 -7.40
C GLY A 6 -10.86 -8.76 -6.73
N GLN A 7 -11.47 -9.40 -5.74
CA GLN A 7 -12.48 -8.71 -4.93
C GLN A 7 -11.77 -7.69 -4.03
N LEU A 8 -12.11 -6.42 -4.22
CA LEU A 8 -11.62 -5.34 -3.38
C LEU A 8 -11.99 -5.59 -1.91
N PRO A 9 -11.09 -5.29 -0.96
CA PRO A 9 -11.43 -5.33 0.45
C PRO A 9 -12.40 -4.19 0.76
N SER A 10 -13.26 -4.37 1.77
CA SER A 10 -14.33 -3.41 2.11
C SER A 10 -13.84 -2.04 2.55
N TRP A 11 -12.58 -1.93 2.97
CA TRP A 11 -11.96 -0.65 3.32
C TRP A 11 -11.52 0.14 2.09
N ALA A 12 -11.28 -0.49 0.93
CA ALA A 12 -10.74 0.20 -0.24
C ALA A 12 -11.85 0.60 -1.20
N SER A 13 -11.88 1.89 -1.58
CA SER A 13 -12.80 2.37 -2.61
C SER A 13 -12.36 1.88 -4.00
N SER A 14 -13.31 1.45 -4.84
CA SER A 14 -12.97 1.06 -6.20
C SER A 14 -12.68 2.31 -7.04
N GLY A 15 -11.40 2.54 -7.36
CA GLY A 15 -11.00 3.49 -8.41
C GLY A 15 -10.16 4.69 -7.99
N ASP A 16 -9.76 4.81 -6.72
CA ASP A 16 -8.91 5.92 -6.23
C ASP A 16 -7.53 5.43 -5.77
N ARG A 17 -6.97 4.48 -6.51
CA ARG A 17 -5.73 3.80 -6.14
C ARG A 17 -4.50 4.55 -6.62
N TRP A 18 -3.65 4.97 -5.69
CA TRP A 18 -2.52 5.84 -5.95
C TRP A 18 -1.18 5.20 -5.57
N ALA A 19 -0.13 5.67 -6.26
CA ALA A 19 1.27 5.38 -5.98
C ALA A 19 1.58 3.91 -5.62
N PRO A 20 1.20 2.93 -6.46
CA PRO A 20 1.52 1.53 -6.18
C PRO A 20 3.03 1.26 -6.31
N GLU A 21 3.58 0.45 -5.40
CA GLU A 21 4.94 -0.06 -5.49
C GLU A 21 4.99 -1.56 -5.22
N ALA A 22 5.65 -2.31 -6.11
CA ALA A 22 5.78 -3.76 -6.02
C ALA A 22 7.17 -4.16 -5.52
N LEU A 23 7.19 -5.19 -4.67
CA LEU A 23 8.38 -5.82 -4.13
C LEU A 23 8.28 -7.34 -4.32
N GLU A 24 9.39 -7.96 -4.73
CA GLU A 24 9.54 -9.40 -4.65
C GLU A 24 9.72 -9.82 -3.20
N VAL A 25 8.80 -10.60 -2.63
CA VAL A 25 8.97 -11.11 -1.27
C VAL A 25 9.94 -12.29 -1.28
N ASN A 26 9.72 -13.23 -2.20
CA ASN A 26 10.59 -14.38 -2.48
C ASN A 26 10.33 -14.91 -3.91
N GLU A 27 10.96 -16.03 -4.27
CA GLU A 27 10.87 -16.64 -5.61
C GLU A 27 9.45 -16.98 -6.08
N THR A 28 8.48 -17.08 -5.18
CA THR A 28 7.10 -17.49 -5.48
C THR A 28 6.05 -16.50 -4.99
N LEU A 29 6.46 -15.34 -4.47
CA LEU A 29 5.54 -14.38 -3.89
C LEU A 29 5.99 -12.95 -4.16
N ASN A 30 5.06 -12.16 -4.70
CA ASN A 30 5.22 -10.72 -4.88
C ASN A 30 4.19 -10.00 -4.01
N ALA A 31 4.59 -8.87 -3.44
CA ALA A 31 3.71 -7.95 -2.75
C ALA A 31 3.67 -6.63 -3.49
N MET A 32 2.53 -5.96 -3.44
CA MET A 32 2.41 -4.58 -3.84
C MET A 32 1.74 -3.80 -2.72
N VAL A 33 2.34 -2.68 -2.34
CA VAL A 33 1.69 -1.68 -1.49
C VAL A 33 1.04 -0.63 -2.37
N PHE A 34 -0.11 -0.13 -1.92
CA PHE A 34 -0.85 0.90 -2.63
C PHE A 34 -1.62 1.76 -1.64
N CYS A 35 -1.92 2.98 -2.05
CA CYS A 35 -2.80 3.88 -1.34
C CYS A 35 -4.21 3.82 -1.96
N ASP A 36 -5.26 3.82 -1.14
CA ASP A 36 -6.66 3.87 -1.61
C ASP A 36 -7.53 4.61 -0.59
N LYS A 37 -8.66 5.16 -1.03
CA LYS A 37 -9.58 5.91 -0.16
C LYS A 37 -10.49 4.96 0.63
N GLU A 38 -10.64 5.22 1.91
CA GLU A 38 -11.62 4.56 2.79
C GLU A 38 -13.03 5.15 2.62
N PRO A 39 -14.10 4.44 3.02
CA PRO A 39 -15.45 4.99 3.02
C PRO A 39 -15.59 6.30 3.82
N SER A 40 -14.74 6.53 4.81
CA SER A 40 -14.68 7.77 5.60
C SER A 40 -14.06 8.94 4.84
N GLY A 41 -13.34 8.68 3.74
CA GLY A 41 -12.80 9.68 2.82
C GLY A 41 -11.29 9.88 2.92
N GLU A 42 -10.64 9.42 3.99
CA GLU A 42 -9.19 9.42 4.12
C GLU A 42 -8.56 8.34 3.25
N HIS A 43 -7.35 8.61 2.77
CA HIS A 43 -6.55 7.59 2.13
C HIS A 43 -5.78 6.74 3.14
N ARG A 44 -5.69 5.44 2.90
CA ARG A 44 -4.84 4.51 3.65
C ARG A 44 -4.00 3.66 2.73
N ILE A 45 -2.93 3.13 3.29
CA ILE A 45 -2.04 2.20 2.60
C ILE A 45 -2.45 0.78 2.93
N GLY A 46 -2.65 -0.05 1.92
CA GLY A 46 -2.84 -1.48 2.04
C GLY A 46 -1.88 -2.26 1.14
N TRP A 47 -2.04 -3.58 1.12
CA TRP A 47 -1.25 -4.45 0.24
C TRP A 47 -2.12 -5.47 -0.50
N VAL A 48 -1.58 -5.95 -1.62
CA VAL A 48 -2.10 -7.08 -2.40
C VAL A 48 -0.93 -8.00 -2.77
N LEU A 49 -1.18 -9.31 -2.74
CA LEU A 49 -0.21 -10.32 -3.12
C LEU A 49 -0.52 -10.90 -4.49
N ALA A 50 0.54 -11.26 -5.19
CA ALA A 50 0.53 -12.09 -6.38
C ALA A 50 1.40 -13.32 -6.15
N GLU A 51 0.83 -14.50 -6.36
CA GLU A 51 1.54 -15.78 -6.28
C GLU A 51 2.30 -16.05 -7.59
N GLY A 52 3.42 -16.74 -7.49
CA GLY A 52 4.31 -17.06 -8.60
C GLY A 52 5.32 -15.95 -8.91
N THR A 53 6.02 -16.11 -10.04
CA THR A 53 7.08 -15.19 -10.48
C THR A 53 6.56 -14.05 -11.36
N GLN A 54 5.32 -14.15 -11.84
CA GLN A 54 4.72 -13.20 -12.77
C GLN A 54 4.06 -12.03 -12.03
N ARG A 55 4.26 -10.81 -12.54
CA ARG A 55 3.68 -9.57 -12.03
C ARG A 55 2.72 -8.96 -13.05
N LEU A 56 1.83 -9.80 -13.57
CA LEU A 56 0.79 -9.37 -14.52
C LEU A 56 -0.35 -8.70 -13.75
N PRO A 57 -1.12 -7.79 -14.38
CA PRO A 57 -2.26 -7.13 -13.71
C PRO A 57 -3.23 -8.10 -13.03
N GLU A 58 -3.42 -9.27 -13.63
CA GLU A 58 -4.32 -10.31 -13.14
C GLU A 58 -3.76 -11.16 -11.99
N SER A 59 -2.47 -11.07 -11.71
CA SER A 59 -1.84 -11.85 -10.65
C SER A 59 -2.18 -11.30 -9.25
N TRP A 60 -2.50 -10.01 -9.16
CA TRP A 60 -2.74 -9.28 -7.90
C TRP A 60 -4.16 -9.47 -7.36
N SER A 61 -4.36 -10.55 -6.60
CA SER A 61 -5.70 -11.01 -6.22
C SER A 61 -5.94 -11.17 -4.73
N ARG A 62 -4.88 -11.34 -3.92
CA ARG A 62 -5.00 -11.57 -2.48
C ARG A 62 -4.72 -10.30 -1.69
N TYR A 63 -5.77 -9.58 -1.34
CA TYR A 63 -5.69 -8.32 -0.60
C TYR A 63 -5.54 -8.53 0.90
N ALA A 64 -4.90 -7.55 1.55
CA ALA A 64 -5.00 -7.36 2.99
C ALA A 64 -6.48 -7.14 3.39
N PRO A 65 -6.96 -7.78 4.46
CA PRO A 65 -8.33 -7.58 4.93
C PRO A 65 -8.58 -6.16 5.47
N GLY A 66 -7.52 -5.45 5.88
CA GLY A 66 -7.55 -4.08 6.38
C GLY A 66 -6.34 -3.27 5.88
N PRO A 67 -6.34 -1.94 6.07
CA PRO A 67 -5.17 -1.11 5.83
C PRO A 67 -4.03 -1.46 6.81
N LEU A 68 -2.83 -0.96 6.52
CA LEU A 68 -1.70 -1.01 7.45
C LEU A 68 -1.96 -0.08 8.65
N GLU A 69 -1.61 -0.56 9.85
CA GLU A 69 -1.70 0.21 11.10
C GLU A 69 -0.56 1.23 11.22
N LEU A 70 -0.67 2.34 10.48
CA LEU A 70 0.37 3.39 10.39
C LEU A 70 0.15 4.57 11.34
N GLY A 71 -0.77 4.43 12.30
CA GLY A 71 -1.15 5.48 13.26
C GLY A 71 -2.35 6.33 12.84
N GLY A 72 -2.85 6.16 11.60
CA GLY A 72 -4.14 6.69 11.16
C GLY A 72 -4.18 8.23 11.11
N ALA A 73 -3.29 8.84 10.32
CA ALA A 73 -3.24 10.29 10.20
C ALA A 73 -4.59 10.86 9.73
N LYS A 74 -5.03 11.98 10.32
CA LYS A 74 -6.36 12.57 10.07
C LYS A 74 -6.61 12.92 8.61
N GLY A 75 -5.59 13.35 7.86
CA GLY A 75 -5.72 13.63 6.42
C GLY A 75 -5.42 12.43 5.51
N GLY A 76 -4.97 11.31 6.08
CA GLY A 76 -4.61 10.10 5.33
C GLY A 76 -3.12 9.76 5.36
N ASP A 77 -2.85 8.53 4.97
CA ASP A 77 -1.54 7.93 4.81
C ASP A 77 -1.38 7.57 3.33
N ILE A 78 -0.42 8.19 2.64
CA ILE A 78 -0.28 8.15 1.18
C ILE A 78 1.16 8.02 0.72
N ASP A 79 1.35 7.85 -0.59
CA ASP A 79 2.66 7.77 -1.26
C ASP A 79 3.62 6.78 -0.57
N PRO A 80 3.24 5.49 -0.46
CA PRO A 80 4.12 4.48 0.10
C PRO A 80 5.39 4.33 -0.76
N HIS A 81 6.51 4.09 -0.09
CA HIS A 81 7.76 3.69 -0.70
C HIS A 81 8.41 2.52 0.04
N LEU A 82 8.67 1.43 -0.67
CA LEU A 82 9.34 0.25 -0.13
C LEU A 82 10.84 0.29 -0.39
N PHE A 83 11.63 -0.05 0.61
CA PHE A 83 13.06 -0.26 0.43
C PHE A 83 13.58 -1.38 1.33
N ARG A 84 14.66 -2.02 0.89
CA ARG A 84 15.43 -2.97 1.69
C ARG A 84 16.67 -2.28 2.21
N ASP A 85 16.92 -2.39 3.51
CA ASP A 85 18.16 -1.91 4.11
C ASP A 85 19.28 -2.97 3.98
N VAL A 86 20.50 -2.60 4.36
CA VAL A 86 21.71 -3.43 4.27
C VAL A 86 21.64 -4.73 5.08
N ASP A 87 20.75 -4.79 6.07
CA ASP A 87 20.48 -5.98 6.89
C ASP A 87 19.43 -6.92 6.25
N GLY A 88 18.90 -6.56 5.07
CA GLY A 88 17.85 -7.30 4.36
C GLY A 88 16.45 -7.04 4.89
N ALA A 89 16.27 -6.24 5.94
CA ALA A 89 14.95 -5.88 6.42
C ALA A 89 14.23 -4.96 5.41
N THR A 90 12.92 -5.17 5.28
CA THR A 90 12.08 -4.34 4.42
C THR A 90 11.38 -3.27 5.25
N TYR A 91 11.50 -2.04 4.79
CA TYR A 91 10.93 -0.86 5.42
C TYR A 91 9.93 -0.19 4.49
N LEU A 92 8.93 0.44 5.09
CA LEU A 92 7.98 1.30 4.42
C LEU A 92 8.26 2.74 4.86
N LEU A 93 8.51 3.62 3.90
CA LEU A 93 8.44 5.07 4.06
C LEU A 93 7.10 5.54 3.48
N TRP A 94 6.39 6.44 4.16
CA TRP A 94 5.13 6.99 3.66
C TRP A 94 5.00 8.48 3.98
N LYS A 95 4.03 9.13 3.37
CA LYS A 95 3.66 10.52 3.65
C LYS A 95 2.33 10.54 4.41
N THR A 96 2.27 11.30 5.49
CA THR A 96 1.00 11.60 6.16
C THR A 96 0.41 12.88 5.57
N VAL A 97 -0.90 13.13 5.72
CA VAL A 97 -1.53 14.41 5.36
C VAL A 97 -2.26 14.97 6.59
N TRP A 98 -2.18 16.29 6.79
CA TRP A 98 -2.92 17.00 7.83
C TRP A 98 -4.01 17.89 7.21
N GLY A 99 -5.29 17.61 7.50
CA GLY A 99 -6.42 18.39 6.99
C GLY A 99 -6.86 18.00 5.57
N SER A 100 -7.76 18.80 4.98
CA SER A 100 -8.31 18.58 3.63
C SER A 100 -7.44 19.12 2.50
N GLU A 101 -6.25 19.67 2.81
CA GLU A 101 -5.32 20.23 1.83
C GLU A 101 -3.94 19.61 1.98
N ILE A 102 -3.30 19.34 0.84
CA ILE A 102 -1.94 18.78 0.73
C ILE A 102 -0.95 19.96 0.60
N PRO A 103 -0.39 20.49 1.70
CA PRO A 103 0.98 20.98 1.59
C PRO A 103 1.90 20.43 2.69
N SER A 104 3.05 19.91 2.25
CA SER A 104 4.30 19.68 3.00
C SER A 104 4.24 18.90 4.32
N SER A 105 3.37 17.91 4.44
CA SER A 105 3.39 17.03 5.63
C SER A 105 4.64 16.14 5.68
N PRO A 106 5.22 15.89 6.88
CA PRO A 106 6.46 15.13 7.02
C PRO A 106 6.27 13.66 6.63
N LYS A 107 7.33 13.08 6.03
CA LYS A 107 7.40 11.64 5.75
C LYS A 107 7.70 10.86 7.04
N GLN A 108 7.17 9.65 7.15
CA GLN A 108 7.35 8.72 8.27
C GLN A 108 7.85 7.37 7.76
N SER A 109 8.55 6.60 8.60
CA SER A 109 9.06 5.27 8.25
C SER A 109 8.85 4.24 9.36
N GLY A 110 8.66 2.99 8.99
CA GLY A 110 8.39 1.88 9.89
C GLY A 110 8.77 0.53 9.27
N ARG A 111 9.05 -0.45 10.13
CA ARG A 111 9.39 -1.81 9.70
C ARG A 111 8.12 -2.61 9.43
N LEU A 112 8.05 -3.29 8.29
CA LEU A 112 6.99 -4.26 8.05
C LEU A 112 7.32 -5.55 8.81
N ALA A 113 6.40 -6.02 9.65
CA ALA A 113 6.60 -7.25 10.41
C ALA A 113 6.78 -8.45 9.46
N SER A 114 7.76 -9.30 9.79
CA SER A 114 8.10 -10.55 9.08
C SER A 114 7.11 -11.66 9.34
#